data_AF-A0A353DYY6-F1
#
_entry.id   AF-A0A353DYY6-F1
#
_cell.length_a   1.000
_cell.length_b   1.000
_cell.length_c   1.000
_cell.angle_alpha   90.00
_cell.angle_beta   90.00
_cell.angle_gamma   90.00
#
_symmetry.space_group_name_H-M   'P 1'
#
loop_
_entity.id
_entity.type
_entity.pdbx_description
1 polymer ?
#
loop_
_entity_poly.entity_id
_entity_poly.type
_entity_poly.pdbx_seq_one_letter_code
_entity_poly.pdbx_strand_id
1 'polypeptide(L)'
;RSLGNVRLAAVGPATAARITRSHLEVDAIPDSYQAEEILGAIQKHESLDNLRILLARAEVANPQLPKLLEDHGAIVDDVATYQTVAASSASTQESESLLHSGADWITFASGSSVRHFHERFDIADLMETYPEMKLASIGPETTRWLKELELDPTVEAK
;
A
#
# COMPACT_ATOMS: atom_id res chain seq x y z
N ARG A 1 28.92 0.61 -10.80
CA ARG A 1 27.51 1.10 -10.75
C ARG A 1 27.47 2.51 -11.33
N SER A 2 26.49 2.86 -12.18
CA SER A 2 26.39 4.23 -12.74
C SER A 2 25.79 5.27 -11.78
N LEU A 3 25.37 4.84 -10.58
CA LEU A 3 24.78 5.67 -9.53
C LEU A 3 25.81 6.16 -8.50
N GLY A 4 27.11 6.03 -8.80
CA GLY A 4 28.17 6.43 -7.87
C GLY A 4 28.12 5.64 -6.55
N ASN A 5 28.20 6.38 -5.43
CA ASN A 5 28.28 5.84 -4.07
C ASN A 5 26.92 5.74 -3.36
N VAL A 6 25.80 5.86 -4.09
CA VAL A 6 24.46 5.75 -3.50
C VAL A 6 24.21 4.32 -3.02
N ARG A 7 23.70 4.21 -1.80
CA ARG A 7 23.15 2.97 -1.24
C ARG A 7 21.64 2.92 -1.44
N LEU A 8 21.11 1.72 -1.66
CA LEU A 8 19.69 1.49 -1.91
C LEU A 8 19.10 0.68 -0.76
N ALA A 9 18.02 1.20 -0.17
CA ALA A 9 17.18 0.46 0.75
C ALA A 9 15.87 0.04 0.05
N ALA A 10 15.38 -1.16 0.35
CA ALA A 10 14.08 -1.63 -0.12
C ALA A 10 13.19 -1.93 1.07
N VAL A 11 11.92 -1.52 1.00
CA VAL A 11 10.93 -1.77 2.06
C VAL A 11 10.66 -3.26 2.30
N GLY A 12 10.98 -4.13 1.34
CA GLY A 12 10.87 -5.57 1.50
C GLY A 12 11.29 -6.38 0.28
N PRO A 13 11.13 -7.71 0.34
CA PRO A 13 11.72 -8.64 -0.64
C PRO A 13 11.25 -8.44 -2.08
N ALA A 14 9.96 -8.13 -2.29
CA ALA A 14 9.42 -7.91 -3.63
C ALA A 14 10.02 -6.66 -4.30
N THR A 15 10.14 -5.56 -3.55
CA THR A 15 10.79 -4.34 -4.00
C THR A 15 12.28 -4.57 -4.25
N ALA A 16 12.95 -5.29 -3.35
CA ALA A 16 14.36 -5.61 -3.51
C ALA A 16 14.62 -6.42 -4.79
N ALA A 17 13.83 -7.47 -5.03
CA ALA A 17 13.91 -8.27 -6.23
C ALA A 17 13.70 -7.43 -7.51
N ARG A 18 12.82 -6.43 -7.48
CA ARG A 18 12.61 -5.52 -8.61
C ARG A 18 13.81 -4.62 -8.87
N ILE A 19 14.44 -4.09 -7.81
CA ILE A 19 15.67 -3.29 -7.90
C ILE A 19 16.81 -4.16 -8.48
N THR A 20 16.96 -5.39 -7.99
CA THR A 20 17.98 -6.34 -8.48
C THR A 20 17.81 -6.69 -9.95
N ARG A 21 16.57 -6.83 -10.45
CA ARG A 21 16.31 -7.03 -11.89
C ARG A 21 16.78 -5.86 -12.76
N SER A 22 16.91 -4.67 -12.20
CA SER A 22 17.52 -3.50 -12.87
C SER A 22 19.05 -3.49 -12.78
N HIS A 23 19.67 -4.60 -12.35
CA HIS A 23 21.11 -4.76 -12.16
C HIS A 23 21.68 -3.81 -11.09
N LEU A 24 20.85 -3.48 -10.10
CA LEU A 24 21.22 -2.67 -8.93
C LEU A 24 21.24 -3.55 -7.68
N GLU A 25 22.14 -3.24 -6.75
CA GLU A 25 22.23 -3.97 -5.47
C GLU A 25 21.44 -3.22 -4.40
N VAL A 26 20.80 -3.97 -3.50
CA VAL A 26 20.07 -3.43 -2.36
C VAL A 26 20.92 -3.66 -1.12
N ASP A 27 21.26 -2.60 -0.43
CA ASP A 27 22.15 -2.62 0.74
C ASP A 27 21.38 -2.91 2.03
N ALA A 28 20.13 -2.46 2.14
CA ALA A 28 19.31 -2.61 3.33
C ALA A 28 17.88 -3.11 3.02
N ILE A 29 17.42 -4.11 3.75
CA ILE A 29 16.05 -4.61 3.76
C ILE A 29 15.66 -4.83 5.22
N PRO A 30 14.54 -4.28 5.71
CA PRO A 30 14.10 -4.48 7.08
C PRO A 30 13.48 -5.87 7.30
N ASP A 31 13.42 -6.31 8.56
CA ASP A 31 12.79 -7.58 8.94
C ASP A 31 11.25 -7.50 8.85
N SER A 32 10.68 -6.29 8.95
CA SER A 32 9.27 -6.02 8.74
C SER A 32 9.03 -4.69 8.01
N TYR A 33 7.80 -4.47 7.56
CA TYR A 33 7.42 -3.26 6.80
C TYR A 33 7.18 -2.02 7.67
N GLN A 34 7.52 -2.05 8.96
CA GLN A 34 7.31 -0.94 9.90
C GLN A 34 8.41 0.13 9.78
N ALA A 35 8.06 1.38 10.06
CA ALA A 35 8.97 2.52 9.89
C ALA A 35 10.24 2.39 10.76
N GLU A 36 10.07 1.89 11.98
CA GLU A 36 11.13 1.66 12.97
C GLU A 36 12.13 0.60 12.49
N GLU A 37 11.64 -0.47 11.87
CA GLU A 37 12.49 -1.53 11.31
C GLU A 37 13.26 -1.04 10.07
N ILE A 38 12.64 -0.19 9.24
CA ILE A 38 13.32 0.45 8.10
C ILE A 38 14.45 1.35 8.60
N LEU A 39 14.19 2.19 9.62
CA LEU A 39 15.20 3.03 10.24
C LEU A 39 16.36 2.18 10.79
N GLY A 40 16.05 1.12 11.53
CA GLY A 40 17.05 0.21 12.09
C GLY A 40 17.87 -0.49 11.00
N ALA A 41 17.26 -0.86 9.88
CA ALA A 41 17.97 -1.44 8.74
C ALA A 41 18.97 -0.45 8.12
N ILE A 42 18.60 0.83 7.96
CA ILE A 42 19.50 1.86 7.44
C ILE A 42 20.68 2.11 8.41
N GLN A 43 20.41 2.19 9.72
CA GLN A 43 21.41 2.45 10.76
C GLN A 43 22.49 1.35 10.88
N LYS A 44 22.20 0.12 10.45
CA LYS A 44 23.21 -0.95 10.37
C LYS A 44 24.33 -0.63 9.37
N HIS A 45 24.08 0.29 8.44
CA HIS A 45 24.97 0.58 7.32
C HIS A 45 25.61 1.96 7.37
N GLU A 46 24.89 2.99 7.84
CA GLU A 46 25.38 4.37 7.98
C GLU A 46 24.70 5.11 9.16
N SER A 47 25.39 6.13 9.70
CA SER A 47 24.78 7.06 10.65
C SER A 47 23.72 7.91 9.95
N LEU A 48 22.63 8.22 10.63
CA LEU A 48 21.58 9.11 10.10
C LEU A 48 21.96 10.60 10.21
N ASP A 49 22.93 10.95 11.04
CA ASP A 49 23.34 12.35 11.25
C ASP A 49 23.83 13.00 9.95
N ASN A 50 23.07 14.00 9.47
CA ASN A 50 23.27 14.69 8.19
C ASN A 50 23.23 13.78 6.95
N LEU A 51 22.71 12.56 7.06
CA LEU A 51 22.56 11.65 5.94
C LEU A 51 21.46 12.15 5.00
N ARG A 52 21.78 12.29 3.72
CA ARG A 52 20.81 12.67 2.70
C ARG A 52 20.08 11.44 2.17
N ILE A 53 18.77 11.41 2.35
CA ILE A 53 17.92 10.28 1.95
C ILE A 53 16.86 10.77 0.97
N LEU A 54 16.79 10.16 -0.20
CA LEU A 54 15.68 10.33 -1.14
C LEU A 54 14.66 9.21 -0.93
N LEU A 55 13.45 9.56 -0.50
CA LEU A 55 12.34 8.61 -0.39
C LEU A 55 11.45 8.69 -1.62
N ALA A 56 11.54 7.67 -2.48
CA ALA A 56 10.66 7.51 -3.63
C ALA A 56 9.42 6.70 -3.23
N ARG A 57 8.28 7.37 -2.96
CA ARG A 57 7.07 6.72 -2.46
C ARG A 57 5.79 7.17 -3.17
N ALA A 58 4.66 6.55 -2.81
CA ALA A 58 3.33 6.99 -3.26
C ALA A 58 3.08 8.42 -2.77
N GLU A 59 2.33 9.20 -3.55
CA GLU A 59 1.92 10.58 -3.19
C GLU A 59 1.23 10.61 -1.82
N VAL A 60 0.25 9.75 -1.63
CA VAL A 60 -0.42 9.53 -0.34
C VAL A 60 0.21 8.30 0.32
N ALA A 61 1.18 8.52 1.20
CA ALA A 61 1.74 7.48 2.05
C ALA A 61 1.86 7.98 3.51
N ASN A 62 1.99 7.03 4.43
CA ASN A 62 2.13 7.30 5.86
C ASN A 62 3.37 8.22 6.10
N PRO A 63 3.20 9.41 6.73
CA PRO A 63 4.29 10.35 6.97
C PRO A 63 5.23 9.92 8.12
N GLN A 64 4.97 8.80 8.79
CA GLN A 64 5.76 8.32 9.93
C GLN A 64 7.23 8.09 9.59
N LEU A 65 7.55 7.43 8.47
CA LEU A 65 8.94 7.12 8.12
C LEU A 65 9.79 8.36 7.82
N PRO A 66 9.37 9.30 6.94
CA PRO A 66 10.11 10.55 6.72
C PRO A 66 10.38 11.29 8.03
N LYS A 67 9.33 11.48 8.85
CA LYS A 67 9.44 12.15 10.14
C LYS A 67 10.43 11.44 11.07
N LEU A 68 10.34 10.12 11.16
CA LEU A 68 11.20 9.32 12.03
C LEU A 68 12.68 9.43 11.62
N LEU A 69 12.98 9.48 10.31
CA LEU A 69 14.33 9.68 9.81
C LEU A 69 14.86 11.10 10.11
N GLU A 70 14.04 12.13 9.91
CA GLU A 70 14.36 13.53 10.23
C GLU A 70 14.59 13.72 11.74
N ASP A 71 13.76 13.12 12.58
CA ASP A 71 13.89 13.13 14.05
C ASP A 71 15.23 12.51 14.51
N HIS A 72 15.87 11.68 13.66
CA HIS A 72 17.19 11.09 13.89
C HIS A 72 18.34 11.81 13.14
N GLY A 73 18.09 12.99 12.59
CA GLY A 73 19.12 13.85 12.00
C GLY A 73 19.35 13.68 10.49
N ALA A 74 18.56 12.85 9.81
CA ALA A 74 18.64 12.73 8.36
C ALA A 74 18.01 13.95 7.66
N ILE A 75 18.46 14.22 6.44
CA ILE A 75 17.89 15.22 5.53
C ILE A 75 17.10 14.46 4.48
N VAL A 76 15.78 14.53 4.55
CA VAL A 76 14.89 13.69 3.74
C VAL A 76 14.28 14.49 2.58
N ASP A 77 14.58 14.06 1.35
CA ASP A 77 13.88 14.47 0.15
C ASP A 77 12.73 13.47 -0.12
N ASP A 78 11.50 13.83 0.26
CA ASP A 78 10.32 12.99 0.10
C ASP A 78 9.62 13.23 -1.25
N VAL A 79 9.77 12.29 -2.18
CA VAL A 79 9.37 12.44 -3.57
C VAL A 79 8.22 11.49 -3.91
N ALA A 80 7.06 12.09 -4.20
CA ALA A 80 5.93 11.38 -4.79
C ALA A 80 6.28 10.90 -6.21
N THR A 81 6.34 9.59 -6.41
CA THR A 81 6.72 8.98 -7.71
C THR A 81 5.54 8.37 -8.46
N TYR A 82 4.45 8.11 -7.76
CA TYR A 82 3.20 7.63 -8.33
C TYR A 82 2.02 7.98 -7.43
N GLN A 83 0.83 7.99 -8.01
CA GLN A 83 -0.44 8.21 -7.30
C GLN A 83 -1.33 6.98 -7.51
N THR A 84 -2.00 6.54 -6.44
CA THR A 84 -3.09 5.57 -6.58
C THR A 84 -4.33 6.34 -7.01
N VAL A 85 -4.83 6.03 -8.21
CA VAL A 85 -6.07 6.60 -8.73
C VAL A 85 -7.14 5.51 -8.83
N ALA A 86 -8.41 5.91 -8.71
CA ALA A 86 -9.51 5.01 -8.99
C ALA A 86 -9.41 4.49 -10.43
N ALA A 87 -9.77 3.21 -10.63
CA ALA A 87 -9.90 2.67 -11.98
C ALA A 87 -10.96 3.47 -12.76
N SER A 88 -10.71 3.69 -14.06
CA SER A 88 -11.61 4.45 -14.95
C SER A 88 -13.07 4.05 -14.74
N SER A 89 -13.96 5.05 -14.63
CA SER A 89 -15.42 4.86 -14.54
C SER A 89 -16.04 4.31 -15.82
N ALA A 90 -15.25 4.13 -16.89
CA ALA A 90 -15.70 3.43 -18.07
C ALA A 90 -16.17 2.02 -17.68
N SER A 91 -17.40 1.71 -18.10
CA SER A 91 -17.97 0.37 -17.97
C SER A 91 -17.06 -0.64 -18.67
N THR A 92 -16.63 -1.66 -17.94
CA THR A 92 -15.93 -2.82 -18.50
C THR A 92 -16.90 -3.99 -18.54
N GLN A 93 -16.61 -5.00 -19.37
CA GLN A 93 -17.43 -6.21 -19.43
C GLN A 93 -17.56 -6.87 -18.05
N GLU A 94 -16.51 -6.83 -17.23
CA GLU A 94 -16.50 -7.36 -15.87
C GLU A 94 -17.39 -6.51 -14.93
N SER A 95 -17.40 -5.19 -15.11
CA SER A 95 -18.26 -4.29 -14.32
C SER A 95 -19.73 -4.53 -14.61
N GLU A 96 -20.08 -4.70 -15.88
CA GLU A 96 -21.44 -5.06 -16.31
C GLU A 96 -21.84 -6.43 -15.80
N SER A 97 -20.93 -7.41 -15.88
CA SER A 97 -21.17 -8.75 -15.35
C SER A 97 -21.43 -8.70 -13.85
N LEU A 98 -20.64 -7.96 -13.07
CA LEU A 98 -20.87 -7.81 -11.63
C LEU A 98 -22.24 -7.20 -11.33
N LEU A 99 -22.62 -6.13 -12.04
CA LEU A 99 -23.91 -5.48 -11.83
C LEU A 99 -25.09 -6.38 -12.22
N HIS A 100 -24.94 -7.22 -13.25
CA HIS A 100 -26.00 -8.08 -13.76
C HIS A 100 -26.12 -9.45 -13.07
N SER A 101 -25.00 -10.02 -12.61
CA SER A 101 -24.93 -11.38 -12.06
C SER A 101 -24.40 -11.47 -10.63
N GLY A 102 -23.89 -10.37 -10.07
CA GLY A 102 -23.37 -10.34 -8.72
C GLY A 102 -22.05 -11.10 -8.56
N ALA A 103 -21.66 -11.30 -7.30
CA ALA A 103 -20.56 -12.16 -6.90
C ALA A 103 -20.92 -12.85 -5.58
N ASP A 104 -20.46 -14.09 -5.39
CA ASP A 104 -20.61 -14.76 -4.09
C ASP A 104 -19.71 -14.11 -3.03
N TRP A 105 -18.54 -13.63 -3.44
CA TRP A 105 -17.52 -13.05 -2.56
C TRP A 105 -16.85 -11.83 -3.22
N ILE A 106 -16.69 -10.77 -2.43
CA ILE A 106 -15.81 -9.65 -2.74
C ILE A 106 -14.69 -9.61 -1.70
N THR A 107 -13.45 -9.60 -2.15
CA THR A 107 -12.27 -9.54 -1.27
C THR A 107 -11.55 -8.20 -1.40
N PHE A 108 -11.24 -7.58 -0.28
CA PHE A 108 -10.52 -6.31 -0.21
C PHE A 108 -9.14 -6.48 0.39
N ALA A 109 -8.13 -6.07 -0.38
CA ALA A 109 -6.72 -6.13 0.01
C ALA A 109 -6.20 -4.81 0.62
N SER A 110 -7.03 -3.76 0.65
CA SER A 110 -6.70 -2.48 1.27
C SER A 110 -7.95 -1.64 1.54
N GLY A 111 -7.86 -0.69 2.47
CA GLY A 111 -8.91 0.31 2.68
C GLY A 111 -9.24 1.14 1.43
N SER A 112 -8.22 1.49 0.63
CA SER A 112 -8.43 2.20 -0.63
C SER A 112 -9.23 1.38 -1.66
N SER A 113 -9.09 0.04 -1.64
CA SER A 113 -9.90 -0.83 -2.50
C SER A 113 -11.37 -0.83 -2.08
N VAL A 114 -11.67 -0.80 -0.77
CA VAL A 114 -13.04 -0.68 -0.24
C VAL A 114 -13.67 0.63 -0.72
N ARG A 115 -12.97 1.74 -0.49
CA ARG A 115 -13.45 3.09 -0.83
C ARG A 115 -13.76 3.22 -2.33
N HIS A 116 -12.79 2.94 -3.19
CA HIS A 116 -12.98 3.11 -4.64
C HIS A 116 -14.03 2.15 -5.22
N PHE A 117 -14.17 0.95 -4.64
CA PHE A 117 -15.18 0.01 -5.07
C PHE A 117 -16.58 0.48 -4.66
N HIS A 118 -16.75 0.96 -3.42
CA HIS A 118 -18.01 1.56 -2.96
C HIS A 118 -18.40 2.80 -3.77
N GLU A 119 -17.46 3.71 -4.04
CA GLU A 119 -17.71 4.88 -4.90
C GLU A 119 -18.19 4.50 -6.31
N ARG A 120 -17.78 3.33 -6.83
CA ARG A 120 -18.11 2.88 -8.18
C ARG A 120 -19.41 2.06 -8.26
N PHE A 121 -19.64 1.18 -7.30
CA PHE A 121 -20.70 0.18 -7.39
C PHE A 121 -21.74 0.25 -6.29
N ASP A 122 -21.50 1.06 -5.26
CA ASP A 122 -22.22 1.06 -3.99
C ASP A 122 -22.37 -0.36 -3.41
N ILE A 123 -21.47 -0.71 -2.48
CA ILE A 123 -21.47 -2.03 -1.86
C ILE A 123 -22.82 -2.34 -1.19
N ALA A 124 -23.50 -1.35 -0.60
CA ALA A 124 -24.77 -1.57 0.07
C ALA A 124 -25.87 -1.95 -0.94
N ASP A 125 -25.99 -1.20 -2.04
CA ASP A 125 -26.94 -1.48 -3.12
C ASP A 125 -26.67 -2.85 -3.77
N LEU A 126 -25.39 -3.20 -3.96
CA LEU A 126 -25.01 -4.52 -4.45
C LEU A 126 -25.42 -5.63 -3.48
N MET A 127 -25.25 -5.45 -2.17
CA MET A 127 -25.67 -6.44 -1.17
C MET A 127 -27.19 -6.54 -1.05
N GLU A 128 -27.92 -5.45 -1.28
CA GLU A 128 -29.39 -5.49 -1.37
C GLU A 128 -29.85 -6.29 -2.60
N THR A 129 -29.17 -6.10 -3.74
CA THR A 129 -29.44 -6.82 -4.99
C THR A 129 -29.05 -8.29 -4.90
N TYR A 130 -27.94 -8.60 -4.20
CA TYR A 130 -27.38 -9.94 -4.02
C TYR A 130 -27.19 -10.26 -2.52
N PRO A 131 -28.26 -10.63 -1.79
CA PRO A 131 -28.20 -10.81 -0.33
C PRO A 131 -27.25 -11.90 0.18
N GLU A 132 -26.89 -12.86 -0.68
CA GLU A 132 -25.95 -13.93 -0.35
C GLU A 132 -24.46 -13.54 -0.54
N MET A 133 -24.22 -12.34 -1.08
CA MET A 133 -22.87 -11.82 -1.32
C MET A 133 -22.13 -11.61 0.01
N LYS A 134 -20.87 -12.06 0.05
CA LYS A 134 -20.01 -12.00 1.23
C LYS A 134 -18.82 -11.09 1.02
N LEU A 135 -18.39 -10.44 2.10
CA LEU A 135 -17.23 -9.54 2.07
C LEU A 135 -16.07 -10.17 2.84
N ALA A 136 -14.86 -10.09 2.29
CA ALA A 136 -13.63 -10.52 2.94
C ALA A 136 -12.63 -9.36 3.02
N SER A 137 -12.00 -9.18 4.18
CA SER A 137 -10.93 -8.19 4.38
C SER A 137 -9.59 -8.88 4.66
N ILE A 138 -8.50 -8.29 4.18
CA ILE A 138 -7.15 -8.83 4.41
C ILE A 138 -6.60 -8.55 5.83
N GLY A 139 -7.26 -7.70 6.61
CA GLY A 139 -6.83 -7.39 7.97
C GLY A 139 -7.53 -6.18 8.60
N PRO A 140 -7.16 -5.83 9.85
CA PRO A 140 -7.91 -4.90 10.70
C PRO A 140 -8.11 -3.51 10.09
N GLU A 141 -7.09 -2.97 9.42
CA GLU A 141 -7.20 -1.67 8.77
C GLU A 141 -8.21 -1.69 7.62
N THR A 142 -8.29 -2.79 6.86
CA THR A 142 -9.28 -2.91 5.78
C THR A 142 -10.69 -3.10 6.35
N THR A 143 -10.83 -3.87 7.43
CA THR A 143 -12.09 -4.01 8.17
C THR A 143 -12.59 -2.68 8.73
N ARG A 144 -11.68 -1.83 9.22
CA ARG A 144 -12.01 -0.49 9.71
C ARG A 144 -12.72 0.34 8.63
N TRP A 145 -12.25 0.29 7.39
CA TRP A 145 -12.88 0.98 6.26
C TRP A 145 -14.25 0.42 5.89
N LEU A 146 -14.46 -0.90 5.95
CA LEU A 146 -15.80 -1.49 5.75
C LEU A 146 -16.78 -0.98 6.83
N LYS A 147 -16.34 -0.94 8.08
CA LYS A 147 -17.15 -0.46 9.21
C LYS A 147 -17.49 1.02 9.14
N GLU A 148 -16.63 1.85 8.55
CA GLU A 148 -16.94 3.26 8.28
C GLU A 148 -18.12 3.42 7.30
N LEU A 149 -18.35 2.41 6.44
CA LEU A 149 -19.50 2.32 5.55
C LEU A 149 -20.69 1.58 6.17
N GLU A 150 -20.64 1.30 7.48
CA GLU A 150 -21.65 0.50 8.20
C GLU A 150 -21.78 -0.95 7.67
N LEU A 151 -20.71 -1.48 7.08
CA LEU A 151 -20.63 -2.84 6.56
C LEU A 151 -19.69 -3.70 7.41
N ASP A 152 -20.10 -4.92 7.71
CA ASP A 152 -19.26 -5.91 8.41
C ASP A 152 -18.74 -6.96 7.42
N PRO A 153 -17.41 -7.24 7.40
CA PRO A 153 -16.90 -8.35 6.61
C PRO A 153 -17.38 -9.68 7.18
N THR A 154 -17.72 -10.60 6.28
CA THR A 154 -18.00 -12.00 6.64
C THR A 154 -16.76 -12.69 7.19
N VAL A 155 -15.56 -12.32 6.73
CA VAL A 155 -14.29 -12.85 7.23
C VAL A 155 -13.19 -11.78 7.17
N GLU A 156 -12.32 -11.78 8.19
CA GLU A 156 -11.06 -11.05 8.22
C GLU A 156 -9.91 -12.07 8.24
N ALA A 157 -8.91 -11.88 7.37
CA ALA A 157 -7.71 -12.71 7.36
C ALA A 157 -6.90 -12.53 8.66
N LYS A 158 -6.35 -13.64 9.18
CA LYS A 158 -5.57 -13.69 10.42
C LYS A 158 -4.10 -13.90 10.15
#